data_AF-A0A2P4PQ51-F1
#
_entry.id   AF-A0A2P4PQ51-F1
#
_cell.length_a   1.000
_cell.length_b   1.000
_cell.length_c   1.000
_cell.angle_alpha   90.00
_cell.angle_beta   90.00
_cell.angle_gamma   90.00
#
_symmetry.space_group_name_H-M   'P 1'
#
loop_
_entity.id
_entity.type
_entity.pdbx_description
1 polymer ?
#
loop_
_entity_poly.entity_id
_entity_poly.type
_entity_poly.pdbx_seq_one_letter_code
_entity_poly.pdbx_strand_id
1 'polypeptide(L)'
;YVAPEVLRGKPYTQAADIYSFGMIMYFTATERQPFSNCAHDHLLVLDICKGIRPEINEPEAPGFYIDLMKKCWDLNPVNRPNIAEIEKTI
;
A
#
# COMPACT_ATOMS: atom_id res chain seq x y z
N TYR A 1 2.82 7.84 -3.47
CA TYR A 1 2.49 7.40 -2.09
C TYR A 1 3.78 7.17 -1.33
N VAL A 2 3.79 7.19 0.01
CA VAL A 2 5.04 7.12 0.80
C VAL A 2 4.94 6.01 1.84
N ALA A 3 5.95 5.14 1.89
CA ALA A 3 5.95 3.99 2.79
C ALA A 3 6.17 4.40 4.26
N PRO A 4 5.63 3.65 5.24
CA PRO A 4 5.71 3.96 6.67
C PRO A 4 7.14 4.09 7.21
N GLU A 5 8.10 3.36 6.65
CA GLU A 5 9.51 3.45 7.02
C GLU A 5 10.16 4.73 6.53
N VAL A 6 9.80 5.18 5.32
CA VAL A 6 10.30 6.43 4.72
C VAL A 6 9.72 7.64 5.48
N LEU A 7 8.44 7.59 5.85
CA LEU A 7 7.80 8.59 6.71
C LEU A 7 8.47 8.72 8.08
N ARG A 8 9.10 7.64 8.57
CA ARG A 8 9.90 7.63 9.82
C ARG A 8 11.35 8.05 9.63
N GLY A 9 11.73 8.51 8.44
CA GLY A 9 13.10 8.92 8.13
C GLY A 9 14.08 7.76 7.95
N LYS A 10 13.61 6.52 7.74
CA LYS A 10 14.50 5.42 7.35
C LYS A 10 14.91 5.56 5.87
N PRO A 11 16.06 4.98 5.47
CA PRO A 11 16.50 5.00 4.09
C PRO A 11 15.45 4.45 3.13
N TYR A 12 15.37 5.05 1.94
CA TYR A 12 14.54 4.56 0.86
C TYR A 12 15.06 3.20 0.36
N THR A 13 14.15 2.29 0.05
CA THR A 13 14.47 0.94 -0.45
C THR A 13 13.48 0.55 -1.54
N GLN A 14 13.79 -0.49 -2.31
CA GLN A 14 12.86 -1.04 -3.30
C GLN A 14 11.53 -1.48 -2.67
N ALA A 15 11.52 -1.93 -1.41
CA ALA A 15 10.29 -2.26 -0.71
C ALA A 15 9.36 -1.04 -0.51
N ALA A 16 9.89 0.18 -0.49
CA ALA A 16 9.10 1.41 -0.47
C ALA A 16 8.44 1.70 -1.82
N ASP A 17 9.08 1.35 -2.94
CA ASP A 17 8.45 1.37 -4.27
C ASP A 17 7.28 0.38 -4.32
N ILE A 18 7.47 -0.84 -3.79
CA ILE A 18 6.41 -1.86 -3.73
C ILE A 18 5.21 -1.40 -2.91
N TYR A 19 5.45 -0.72 -1.78
CA TYR A 19 4.37 -0.12 -1.01
C TYR A 19 3.58 0.90 -1.83
N SER A 20 4.29 1.76 -2.56
CA SER A 20 3.67 2.76 -3.43
C SER A 20 2.88 2.12 -4.56
N PHE A 21 3.40 1.02 -5.12
CA PHE A 21 2.69 0.21 -6.10
C PHE A 21 1.39 -0.37 -5.54
N GLY A 22 1.38 -0.89 -4.30
CA GLY A 22 0.15 -1.34 -3.64
C GLY A 22 -0.91 -0.24 -3.52
N MET A 23 -0.50 1.01 -3.25
CA MET A 23 -1.42 2.14 -3.22
C MET A 23 -1.93 2.54 -4.61
N ILE A 24 -1.12 2.38 -5.66
CA ILE A 24 -1.57 2.54 -7.04
C ILE A 24 -2.56 1.43 -7.42
N MET A 25 -2.31 0.18 -7.01
CA MET A 25 -3.24 -0.92 -7.23
C MET A 25 -4.62 -0.62 -6.62
N TYR A 26 -4.65 -0.07 -5.40
CA TYR A 26 -5.91 0.37 -4.79
C TYR A 26 -6.61 1.46 -5.59
N PHE A 27 -5.87 2.46 -6.03
CA PHE A 27 -6.43 3.52 -6.87
C PHE A 27 -7.03 2.93 -8.16
N THR A 28 -6.34 2.00 -8.80
CA THR A 28 -6.82 1.33 -10.02
C THR A 28 -8.07 0.47 -9.77
N ALA A 29 -8.12 -0.26 -8.66
CA ALA A 29 -9.27 -1.10 -8.32
C ALA A 29 -10.51 -0.30 -7.94
N THR A 30 -10.33 0.85 -7.29
CA THR A 30 -11.43 1.57 -6.64
C THR A 30 -11.77 2.91 -7.28
N GLU A 31 -10.92 3.41 -8.17
CA GLU A 31 -10.94 4.77 -8.74
C GLU A 31 -10.95 5.88 -7.66
N ARG A 32 -10.60 5.54 -6.42
CA ARG A 32 -10.57 6.44 -5.27
C ARG A 32 -9.14 6.69 -4.83
N GLN A 33 -8.87 7.93 -4.41
CA GLN A 33 -7.62 8.24 -3.73
C GLN A 33 -7.54 7.46 -2.41
N PRO A 34 -6.41 6.77 -2.12
CA PRO A 34 -6.15 6.19 -0.80
C PRO A 34 -6.38 7.23 0.29
N PHE A 35 -7.14 6.87 1.32
CA PHE A 35 -7.47 7.76 2.44
C PHE A 35 -8.25 9.03 2.03
N SER A 36 -9.04 8.97 0.96
CA SER A 36 -9.90 10.07 0.49
C SER A 36 -10.91 10.60 1.52
N ASN A 37 -11.16 9.85 2.60
CA ASN A 37 -12.09 10.20 3.68
C ASN A 37 -11.45 11.01 4.83
N CYS A 38 -10.15 11.33 4.76
CA CYS A 38 -9.48 12.10 5.82
C CYS A 38 -8.46 13.12 5.27
N ALA A 39 -8.11 14.09 6.12
CA ALA A 39 -7.11 15.09 5.78
C ALA A 39 -5.72 14.45 5.64
N HIS A 40 -4.95 14.89 4.65
CA HIS A 40 -3.59 14.40 4.42
C HIS A 40 -2.58 15.20 5.25
N ASP A 41 -2.68 15.03 6.57
CA ASP A 41 -1.90 15.76 7.56
C ASP A 41 -0.99 14.82 8.39
N HIS A 42 -0.38 15.37 9.44
CA HIS A 42 0.49 14.62 10.33
C HIS A 42 -0.24 13.49 11.08
N LEU A 43 -1.55 13.62 11.34
CA LEU A 43 -2.31 12.56 11.99
C LEU A 43 -2.43 11.35 11.07
N LEU A 44 -2.72 11.56 9.78
CA LEU A 44 -2.72 10.49 8.80
C LEU A 44 -1.34 9.80 8.69
N VAL A 45 -0.25 10.56 8.73
CA VAL A 45 1.11 10.00 8.74
C VAL A 45 1.32 9.06 9.94
N LEU A 46 0.86 9.45 11.13
CA LEU A 46 0.93 8.61 12.32
C LEU A 46 0.08 7.34 12.18
N ASP A 47 -1.11 7.45 11.61
CA ASP A 47 -2.03 6.32 11.42
C ASP A 47 -1.50 5.31 10.39
N ILE A 48 -0.95 5.78 9.27
CA ILE A 48 -0.25 4.94 8.29
C ILE A 48 0.89 4.18 8.96
N CYS A 49 1.66 4.87 9.81
CA CYS A 49 2.74 4.28 10.59
C CYS A 49 2.24 3.22 11.59
N LYS A 50 1.06 3.40 12.18
CA LYS A 50 0.43 2.42 13.07
C LYS A 50 -0.18 1.21 12.35
N GLY A 51 -0.24 1.24 11.01
CA GLY A 51 -0.75 0.12 10.21
C GLY A 51 -2.15 0.35 9.63
N ILE A 52 -2.72 1.55 9.76
CA ILE A 52 -3.99 1.87 9.09
C ILE A 52 -3.80 1.80 7.57
N ARG A 53 -4.79 1.24 6.88
CA ARG A 53 -4.83 1.04 5.43
C ARG A 53 -6.17 1.51 4.86
N PRO A 54 -6.24 1.84 3.55
CA PRO A 54 -7.51 2.16 2.91
C PRO A 54 -8.47 0.95 2.98
N GLU A 55 -9.74 1.24 3.16
CA GLU A 55 -10.79 0.22 3.13
C GLU A 55 -11.08 -0.17 1.67
N ILE A 56 -11.14 -1.48 1.41
CA ILE A 56 -11.47 -2.07 0.11
C ILE A 56 -12.56 -3.12 0.32
N ASN A 57 -13.60 -3.07 -0.53
CA ASN A 57 -14.67 -4.08 -0.52
C ASN A 57 -14.37 -5.18 -1.55
N GLU A 58 -14.71 -6.42 -1.23
CA GLU A 58 -14.52 -7.59 -2.11
C GLU A 58 -15.07 -7.44 -3.56
N PRO A 59 -16.21 -6.78 -3.84
CA PRO A 59 -16.68 -6.61 -5.21
C PRO A 59 -15.86 -5.63 -6.07
N GLU A 60 -14.89 -4.89 -5.51
CA GLU A 60 -14.14 -3.85 -6.23
C GLU A 60 -13.02 -4.44 -7.12
N ALA A 61 -12.49 -5.63 -6.81
CA ALA A 61 -11.48 -6.30 -7.62
C ALA A 61 -11.48 -7.83 -7.39
N PRO A 62 -10.92 -8.64 -8.32
CA PRO A 62 -10.74 -10.06 -8.08
C PRO A 62 -9.93 -10.34 -6.80
N GLY A 63 -10.27 -11.39 -6.06
CA GLY A 63 -9.64 -11.69 -4.76
C GLY A 63 -8.11 -11.76 -4.80
N PHE A 64 -7.53 -12.37 -5.85
CA PHE A 64 -6.07 -12.45 -6.01
C PHE A 64 -5.41 -11.06 -6.10
N TYR A 65 -6.10 -10.09 -6.71
CA TYR A 65 -5.63 -8.72 -6.85
C TYR A 65 -5.64 -8.02 -5.48
N ILE A 66 -6.73 -8.20 -4.72
CA ILE A 66 -6.87 -7.67 -3.36
C ILE A 66 -5.77 -8.24 -2.47
N ASP A 67 -5.50 -9.55 -2.55
CA ASP A 67 -4.46 -10.21 -1.77
C ASP A 67 -3.06 -9.71 -2.14
N LEU A 68 -2.76 -9.57 -3.43
CA LEU A 68 -1.48 -9.04 -3.89
C LEU A 68 -1.28 -7.59 -3.44
N MET A 69 -2.29 -6.75 -3.62
CA MET A 69 -2.31 -5.36 -3.17
C MET A 69 -2.06 -5.29 -1.65
N LYS A 70 -2.74 -6.16 -0.87
CA LYS A 70 -2.56 -6.23 0.59
C LYS A 70 -1.14 -6.61 1.00
N LYS A 71 -0.51 -7.54 0.28
CA LYS A 71 0.90 -7.89 0.48
C LYS A 71 1.84 -6.74 0.14
N CYS A 72 1.56 -5.99 -0.93
CA CYS A 72 2.41 -4.89 -1.37
C CYS A 72 2.52 -3.77 -0.31
N TRP A 73 1.45 -3.49 0.43
CA TRP A 73 1.45 -2.45 1.48
C TRP A 73 1.59 -2.97 2.92
N ASP A 74 2.17 -4.16 3.11
CA ASP A 74 2.45 -4.70 4.44
C ASP A 74 3.26 -3.69 5.28
N LEU A 75 2.98 -3.65 6.59
CA LEU A 75 3.66 -2.75 7.51
C LEU A 75 5.16 -3.07 7.60
N ASN A 76 5.52 -4.34 7.59
CA ASN A 76 6.89 -4.81 7.56
C ASN A 76 7.39 -4.86 6.10
N PRO A 77 8.41 -4.06 5.72
CA PRO A 77 8.96 -4.07 4.37
C PRO A 77 9.45 -5.45 3.90
N VAL A 78 9.87 -6.33 4.82
CA VAL A 78 10.38 -7.67 4.51
C VAL A 78 9.27 -8.62 4.02
N ASN A 79 8.02 -8.36 4.42
CA ASN A 79 6.87 -9.17 4.00
C ASN A 79 6.36 -8.80 2.61
N ARG A 80 6.83 -7.68 2.06
CA ARG A 80 6.38 -7.19 0.75
C ARG A 80 7.04 -8.02 -0.35
N PRO A 81 6.30 -8.39 -1.41
CA PRO A 81 6.87 -9.12 -2.53
C PRO A 81 7.89 -8.26 -3.25
N ASN A 82 8.86 -8.87 -3.92
CA ASN A 82 9.69 -8.19 -4.90
C ASN A 82 8.99 -8.15 -6.27
N ILE A 83 9.54 -7.37 -7.20
CA ILE A 83 8.94 -7.17 -8.53
C ILE A 83 8.78 -8.49 -9.32
N ALA A 84 9.73 -9.42 -9.21
CA ALA A 84 9.66 -10.70 -9.91
C ALA A 84 8.57 -11.64 -9.34
N GLU A 85 8.18 -11.47 -8.06
CA GLU A 85 7.04 -12.18 -7.47
C GLU A 85 5.71 -11.57 -7.93
N ILE A 86 5.65 -10.24 -8.05
CA ILE A 86 4.48 -9.52 -8.58
C ILE A 86 4.24 -9.92 -10.04
N GLU A 87 5.27 -9.87 -10.90
CA GLU A 87 5.17 -10.23 -12.32
C GLU A 87 4.69 -11.67 -12.57
N LYS A 88 4.92 -12.59 -11.63
CA LYS A 88 4.41 -13.97 -11.71
C LYS A 88 2.96 -14.13 -11.27
N THR A 89 2.44 -13.16 -10.52
CA THR A 89 1.09 -13.22 -9.92
C THR A 89 0.04 -12.54 -10.81
N ILE A 90 0.45 -11.57 -11.62
CA ILE A 90 -0.39 -10.82 -12.57
C ILE A 90 -0.35 -11.52 -13.93
#